data_AF-A0A537K348-F1
#
_entry.id   AF-A0A537K348-F1
#
_cell.length_a   1.000
_cell.length_b   1.000
_cell.length_c   1.000
_cell.angle_alpha   90.00
_cell.angle_beta   90.00
_cell.angle_gamma   90.00
#
_symmetry.space_group_name_H-M   'P 1'
#
loop_
_entity.id
_entity.type
_entity.pdbx_description
1 polymer ?
#
loop_
_entity_poly.entity_id
_entity_poly.type
_entity_poly.pdbx_seq_one_letter_code
_entity_poly.pdbx_strand_id
1 'polypeptide(L)'
;MQDFFLRLTSKAKETPEDAGQPPEVRVAVYDSLLSPPQIVSLSAEDFNELVGELASRTHAFARERGGRIPFVVIREIMENLIHAFFQDAIVTIMDNGNTIRISDHGPGIKDKERAFLPGFTTATRDMRQFIKGVGSGLPVAREQLAFLGGAISIEDNLERGTVVTLQVGPPQPSARPAPRPAAPSAPAAAPAPVRITPRQRKVLLLINELGSAGPTSIAKELGMSPSTAYRELYALETLQLVATRGPGKRTLTEEGIAYLDTVFEP
;
A
#
# COMPACT_ATOMS: atom_id res chain seq x y z
N MET A 1 -28.45 -12.65 -1.21
CA MET A 1 -27.21 -11.87 -1.05
C MET A 1 -27.46 -10.41 -1.44
N GLN A 2 -28.01 -10.16 -2.64
CA GLN A 2 -28.55 -8.85 -3.09
C GLN A 2 -29.59 -8.20 -2.13
N ASP A 3 -30.55 -8.97 -1.60
CA ASP A 3 -31.58 -8.42 -0.70
C ASP A 3 -31.03 -7.90 0.65
N PHE A 4 -29.95 -8.47 1.14
CA PHE A 4 -29.31 -8.02 2.39
C PHE A 4 -28.48 -6.75 2.17
N PHE A 5 -27.87 -6.67 0.98
CA PHE A 5 -27.09 -5.52 0.49
C PHE A 5 -27.97 -4.27 0.35
N LEU A 6 -29.10 -4.40 -0.35
CA LEU A 6 -30.07 -3.32 -0.50
C LEU A 6 -30.67 -2.89 0.83
N ARG A 7 -30.91 -3.82 1.76
CA ARG A 7 -31.44 -3.52 3.10
C ARG A 7 -30.44 -2.79 4.00
N LEU A 8 -29.14 -3.02 3.86
CA LEU A 8 -28.11 -2.33 4.63
C LEU A 8 -27.83 -0.93 4.09
N THR A 9 -27.78 -0.76 2.77
CA THR A 9 -27.60 0.55 2.13
C THR A 9 -28.84 1.43 2.28
N SER A 10 -30.06 0.88 2.15
CA SER A 10 -31.31 1.63 2.36
C SER A 10 -31.55 2.03 3.83
N LYS A 11 -31.01 1.29 4.80
CA LYS A 11 -31.09 1.66 6.23
C LYS A 11 -30.06 2.75 6.60
N ALA A 12 -29.03 2.94 5.78
CA ALA A 12 -27.99 3.95 5.95
C ALA A 12 -28.26 5.25 5.15
N LYS A 13 -28.99 5.16 4.03
CA LYS A 13 -29.43 6.32 3.25
C LYS A 13 -30.71 6.93 3.87
N GLU A 14 -30.69 8.23 4.15
CA GLU A 14 -31.83 8.96 4.75
C GLU A 14 -32.97 9.24 3.75
N THR A 15 -32.73 9.09 2.44
CA THR A 15 -33.69 9.37 1.37
C THR A 15 -34.26 8.09 0.73
N PRO A 16 -35.60 7.93 0.64
CA PRO A 16 -36.24 6.72 0.09
C PRO A 16 -36.05 6.50 -1.42
N GLU A 17 -35.65 7.52 -2.18
CA GLU A 17 -35.56 7.48 -3.65
C GLU A 17 -34.34 6.69 -4.17
N ASP A 18 -33.37 6.38 -3.32
CA ASP A 18 -32.09 5.74 -3.68
C ASP A 18 -31.93 4.34 -3.06
N ALA A 19 -33.03 3.81 -2.50
CA ALA A 19 -33.14 2.47 -1.94
C ALA A 19 -33.28 1.43 -3.06
N GLY A 20 -32.18 1.11 -3.74
CA GLY A 20 -32.22 0.22 -4.89
C GLY A 20 -30.96 0.20 -5.76
N GLN A 21 -30.17 1.28 -5.73
CA GLN A 21 -29.00 1.41 -6.60
C GLN A 21 -27.72 0.90 -5.94
N PRO A 22 -26.82 0.27 -6.72
CA PRO A 22 -25.50 -0.08 -6.25
C PRO A 22 -24.74 1.17 -5.80
N PRO A 23 -23.86 1.08 -4.79
CA PRO A 23 -23.05 2.19 -4.35
C PRO A 23 -22.21 2.74 -5.51
N GLU A 24 -22.34 4.05 -5.74
CA GLU A 24 -21.53 4.80 -6.70
C GLU A 24 -20.41 5.51 -5.94
N VAL A 25 -19.18 5.39 -6.45
CA VAL A 25 -18.01 6.09 -5.93
C VAL A 25 -17.39 6.90 -7.05
N ARG A 26 -17.08 8.16 -6.76
CA ARG A 26 -16.50 9.09 -7.74
C ARG A 26 -15.02 9.23 -7.53
N VAL A 27 -14.25 9.07 -8.61
CA VAL A 27 -12.82 9.32 -8.65
C VAL A 27 -12.58 10.65 -9.37
N ALA A 28 -12.15 11.67 -8.62
CA ALA A 28 -11.77 12.97 -9.14
C ALA A 28 -10.24 13.03 -9.33
N VAL A 29 -9.80 13.29 -10.55
CA VAL A 29 -8.37 13.31 -10.91
C VAL A 29 -7.98 14.72 -11.32
N TYR A 30 -7.06 15.32 -10.57
CA TYR A 30 -6.55 16.66 -10.81
C TYR A 30 -5.17 16.60 -11.48
N ASP A 31 -5.07 17.20 -12.65
CA ASP A 31 -3.78 17.49 -13.28
C ASP A 31 -3.18 18.79 -12.70
N SER A 32 -4.05 19.74 -12.33
CA SER A 32 -3.71 21.00 -11.66
C SER A 32 -4.90 21.47 -10.82
N LEU A 33 -4.64 22.11 -9.67
CA LEU A 33 -5.69 22.69 -8.81
C LEU A 33 -6.41 23.88 -9.45
N LEU A 34 -5.87 24.40 -10.57
CA LEU A 34 -6.47 25.51 -11.33
C LEU A 34 -7.39 25.03 -12.46
N SER A 35 -7.46 23.72 -12.71
CA SER A 35 -8.28 23.13 -13.75
C SER A 35 -9.38 22.27 -13.14
N PRO A 36 -10.55 22.15 -13.80
CA PRO A 36 -11.58 21.21 -13.36
C PRO A 36 -11.03 19.77 -13.41
N PRO A 37 -11.35 18.92 -12.41
CA PRO A 37 -10.88 17.56 -12.38
C PRO A 37 -11.60 16.71 -13.44
N GLN A 38 -10.92 15.65 -13.88
CA GLN A 38 -11.59 14.56 -14.58
C GLN A 38 -12.33 13.71 -13.56
N ILE A 39 -13.63 13.50 -13.75
CA ILE A 39 -14.47 12.72 -12.84
C ILE A 39 -14.81 11.39 -13.50
N VAL A 40 -14.55 10.29 -12.79
CA VAL A 40 -14.90 8.94 -13.22
C VAL A 40 -15.79 8.31 -12.15
N SER A 41 -17.01 7.95 -12.53
CA SER A 41 -17.93 7.22 -11.66
C SER A 41 -17.72 5.71 -11.78
N LEU A 42 -17.69 5.02 -10.65
CA LEU A 42 -17.57 3.57 -10.57
C LEU A 42 -18.68 3.02 -9.65
N SER A 43 -19.32 1.94 -10.07
CA SER A 43 -20.36 1.25 -9.30
C SER A 43 -20.28 -0.25 -9.57
N ALA A 44 -20.52 -1.07 -8.56
CA ALA A 44 -20.68 -2.52 -8.73
C ALA A 44 -21.73 -3.07 -7.77
N GLU A 45 -22.25 -4.25 -8.08
CA GLU A 45 -23.26 -4.92 -7.25
C GLU A 45 -22.66 -5.60 -6.01
N ASP A 46 -21.36 -5.90 -6.03
CA ASP A 46 -20.62 -6.52 -4.93
C ASP A 46 -19.56 -5.57 -4.35
N PHE A 47 -19.42 -5.58 -3.02
CA PHE A 47 -18.44 -4.73 -2.33
C PHE A 47 -17.00 -5.07 -2.69
N ASN A 48 -16.63 -6.35 -2.79
CA ASN A 48 -15.26 -6.75 -3.10
C ASN A 48 -14.92 -6.42 -4.56
N GLU A 49 -15.87 -6.57 -5.47
CA GLU A 49 -15.72 -6.15 -6.86
C GLU A 49 -15.50 -4.63 -6.95
N LEU A 50 -16.34 -3.83 -6.28
CA LEU A 50 -16.21 -2.38 -6.27
C LEU A 50 -14.86 -1.92 -5.68
N VAL A 51 -14.43 -2.52 -4.56
CA VAL A 51 -13.11 -2.24 -3.97
C VAL A 51 -11.98 -2.60 -4.93
N GLY A 52 -12.06 -3.76 -5.58
CA GLY A 52 -11.06 -4.21 -6.54
C GLY A 52 -10.92 -3.25 -7.70
N GLU A 53 -12.05 -2.85 -8.30
CA GLU A 53 -12.09 -1.92 -9.42
C GLU A 53 -11.63 -0.51 -9.01
N LEU A 54 -12.10 0.00 -7.87
CA LEU A 54 -11.65 1.29 -7.33
C LEU A 54 -10.16 1.33 -7.08
N ALA A 55 -9.60 0.30 -6.43
CA ALA A 55 -8.18 0.22 -6.15
C ALA A 55 -7.36 0.16 -7.44
N SER A 56 -7.79 -0.65 -8.40
CA SER A 56 -7.14 -0.81 -9.70
C SER A 56 -7.13 0.50 -10.50
N ARG A 57 -8.31 1.13 -10.68
CA ARG A 57 -8.48 2.40 -11.39
C ARG A 57 -7.70 3.53 -10.73
N THR A 58 -7.82 3.67 -9.42
CA THR A 58 -7.12 4.71 -8.66
C THR A 58 -5.60 4.57 -8.80
N HIS A 59 -5.09 3.34 -8.67
CA HIS A 59 -3.67 3.08 -8.86
C HIS A 59 -3.22 3.36 -10.30
N ALA A 60 -3.99 2.97 -11.31
CA ALA A 60 -3.69 3.27 -12.71
C ALA A 60 -3.60 4.78 -12.96
N PHE A 61 -4.62 5.55 -12.56
CA PHE A 61 -4.64 7.00 -12.74
C PHE A 61 -3.51 7.72 -12.00
N ALA A 62 -3.18 7.26 -10.78
CA ALA A 62 -2.05 7.78 -10.03
C ALA A 62 -0.73 7.44 -10.71
N ARG A 63 -0.54 6.18 -11.14
CA ARG A 63 0.70 5.68 -11.72
C ARG A 63 1.01 6.32 -13.08
N GLU A 64 0.01 6.48 -13.94
CA GLU A 64 0.13 7.16 -15.23
C GLU A 64 0.66 8.59 -15.08
N ARG A 65 0.40 9.23 -13.93
CA ARG A 65 0.85 10.59 -13.61
C ARG A 65 2.19 10.64 -12.85
N GLY A 66 2.82 9.50 -12.57
CA GLY A 66 4.08 9.44 -11.81
C GLY A 66 3.90 9.16 -10.32
N GLY A 67 2.72 8.72 -9.90
CA GLY A 67 2.42 8.33 -8.53
C GLY A 67 3.30 7.16 -8.04
N ARG A 68 3.68 7.25 -6.77
CA ARG A 68 4.54 6.26 -6.08
C ARG A 68 3.84 5.51 -4.96
N ILE A 69 2.57 5.83 -4.68
CA ILE A 69 1.80 5.13 -3.64
C ILE A 69 1.58 3.68 -4.09
N PRO A 70 2.01 2.67 -3.32
CA PRO A 70 1.87 1.27 -3.71
C PRO A 70 0.39 0.84 -3.80
N PHE A 71 0.09 -0.04 -4.77
CA PHE A 71 -1.25 -0.62 -4.93
C PHE A 71 -1.82 -1.22 -3.64
N VAL A 72 -0.97 -1.88 -2.83
CA VAL A 72 -1.39 -2.48 -1.56
C VAL A 72 -1.94 -1.40 -0.62
N VAL A 73 -1.25 -0.27 -0.46
CA VAL A 73 -1.71 0.86 0.36
C VAL A 73 -3.08 1.34 -0.12
N ILE A 74 -3.23 1.57 -1.43
CA ILE A 74 -4.49 2.04 -2.02
C ILE A 74 -5.61 1.03 -1.72
N ARG A 75 -5.36 -0.26 -1.94
CA ARG A 75 -6.33 -1.33 -1.72
C ARG A 75 -6.79 -1.43 -0.26
N GLU A 76 -5.87 -1.34 0.70
CA GLU A 76 -6.22 -1.35 2.13
C GLU A 76 -7.12 -0.17 2.51
N ILE A 77 -6.90 1.02 1.92
CA ILE A 77 -7.78 2.17 2.19
C ILE A 77 -9.13 2.05 1.48
N MET A 78 -9.17 1.48 0.28
CA MET A 78 -10.45 1.19 -0.38
C MET A 78 -11.27 0.13 0.38
N GLU A 79 -10.62 -0.89 0.95
CA GLU A 79 -11.29 -1.88 1.80
C GLU A 79 -11.94 -1.22 3.03
N ASN A 80 -11.37 -0.13 3.56
CA ASN A 80 -11.98 0.61 4.66
C ASN A 80 -13.33 1.25 4.27
N LEU A 81 -13.59 1.51 2.99
CA LEU A 81 -14.89 2.05 2.53
C LEU A 81 -16.05 1.06 2.71
N ILE A 82 -15.76 -0.24 2.84
CA ILE A 82 -16.77 -1.24 3.21
C ILE A 82 -17.38 -0.88 4.57
N HIS A 83 -16.58 -0.34 5.51
CA HIS A 83 -17.07 0.12 6.81
C HIS A 83 -18.02 1.32 6.71
N ALA A 84 -17.82 2.16 5.71
CA ALA A 84 -18.67 3.30 5.40
C ALA A 84 -19.89 2.93 4.54
N PHE A 85 -19.99 1.69 4.08
CA PHE A 85 -20.94 1.27 3.03
C PHE A 85 -20.86 2.15 1.77
N PHE A 86 -19.67 2.70 1.49
CA PHE A 86 -19.42 3.61 0.36
C PHE A 86 -20.32 4.85 0.32
N GLN A 87 -20.91 5.25 1.46
CA GLN A 87 -21.79 6.43 1.55
C GLN A 87 -21.06 7.69 1.10
N ASP A 88 -21.50 8.23 -0.04
CA ASP A 88 -20.97 9.43 -0.70
C ASP A 88 -19.44 9.41 -0.81
N ALA A 89 -18.88 8.23 -1.09
CA ALA A 89 -17.45 8.07 -1.14
C ALA A 89 -16.84 8.79 -2.37
N ILE A 90 -15.82 9.61 -2.12
CA ILE A 90 -15.08 10.34 -3.15
C ILE A 90 -13.60 10.04 -2.99
N VAL A 91 -12.97 9.59 -4.07
CA VAL A 91 -11.52 9.41 -4.17
C VAL A 91 -10.97 10.55 -5.01
N THR A 92 -10.00 11.29 -4.48
CA THR A 92 -9.37 12.44 -5.12
C THR A 92 -7.89 12.15 -5.33
N ILE A 93 -7.39 12.30 -6.56
CA ILE A 93 -5.99 12.09 -6.95
C ILE A 93 -5.39 13.45 -7.34
N MET A 94 -4.29 13.82 -6.69
CA MET A 94 -3.59 15.10 -6.86
C MET A 94 -2.07 14.89 -6.86
N ASP A 95 -1.32 15.98 -7.05
CA ASP A 95 0.15 16.03 -6.95
C ASP A 95 0.84 14.97 -7.82
N ASN A 96 0.41 14.87 -9.08
CA ASN A 96 0.93 13.90 -10.04
C ASN A 96 0.77 12.45 -9.54
N GLY A 97 -0.33 12.15 -8.85
CA GLY A 97 -0.61 10.84 -8.29
C GLY A 97 0.13 10.52 -6.98
N ASN A 98 0.79 11.50 -6.36
CA ASN A 98 1.48 11.32 -5.08
C ASN A 98 0.62 11.71 -3.87
N THR A 99 -0.56 12.27 -4.10
CA THR A 99 -1.56 12.51 -3.07
C THR A 99 -2.88 11.86 -3.46
N ILE A 100 -3.38 10.97 -2.62
CA ILE A 100 -4.69 10.33 -2.78
C ILE A 100 -5.50 10.61 -1.52
N ARG A 101 -6.62 11.32 -1.67
CA ARG A 101 -7.53 11.65 -0.58
C ARG A 101 -8.85 10.92 -0.76
N ILE A 102 -9.29 10.23 0.26
CA ILE A 102 -10.51 9.43 0.29
C ILE A 102 -11.43 10.07 1.31
N SER A 103 -12.65 10.38 0.91
CA SER A 103 -13.69 10.98 1.74
C SER A 103 -14.89 10.06 1.75
N ASP A 104 -15.53 9.89 2.90
CA ASP A 104 -16.80 9.16 3.04
C ASP A 104 -17.72 9.84 4.08
N HIS A 105 -19.02 9.50 4.03
CA HIS A 105 -20.03 9.90 5.04
C HIS A 105 -20.48 8.71 5.92
N GLY A 106 -19.58 7.77 6.18
CA GLY A 106 -19.82 6.60 7.02
C GLY A 106 -19.83 6.89 8.53
N PRO A 107 -19.63 5.86 9.37
CA PRO A 107 -19.71 6.01 10.84
C PRO A 107 -18.53 6.79 11.46
N GLY A 108 -17.48 7.09 10.68
CA GLY A 108 -16.28 7.76 11.15
C GLY A 108 -15.35 6.87 11.98
N ILE A 109 -14.19 7.41 12.35
CA ILE A 109 -13.20 6.76 13.22
C ILE A 109 -13.07 7.56 14.53
N LYS A 110 -13.68 7.05 15.60
CA LYS A 110 -13.69 7.73 16.92
C LYS A 110 -12.30 7.95 17.52
N ASP A 111 -11.43 6.95 17.40
CA ASP A 111 -10.07 7.01 17.91
C ASP A 111 -9.09 6.73 16.76
N LYS A 112 -8.54 7.82 16.22
CA LYS A 112 -7.67 7.83 15.05
C LYS A 112 -6.33 7.15 15.32
N GLU A 113 -5.79 7.30 16.53
CA GLU A 113 -4.52 6.67 16.93
C GLU A 113 -4.68 5.16 17.08
N ARG A 114 -5.80 4.71 17.68
CA ARG A 114 -6.10 3.28 17.81
C ARG A 114 -6.35 2.60 16.47
N ALA A 115 -6.81 3.34 15.45
CA ALA A 115 -6.98 2.81 14.10
C ALA A 115 -5.66 2.29 13.49
N PHE A 116 -4.51 2.77 13.96
CA PHE A 116 -3.19 2.30 13.55
C PHE A 116 -2.60 1.18 14.44
N LEU A 117 -3.34 0.69 15.44
CA LEU A 117 -2.89 -0.44 16.26
C LEU A 117 -3.12 -1.77 15.51
N PRO A 118 -2.11 -2.64 15.41
CA PRO A 118 -2.27 -3.95 14.79
C PRO A 118 -3.40 -4.76 15.44
N GLY A 119 -4.30 -5.29 14.61
CA GLY A 119 -5.43 -6.11 15.05
C GLY A 119 -6.63 -5.33 15.60
N PHE A 120 -6.56 -3.99 15.67
CA PHE A 120 -7.72 -3.18 16.01
C PHE A 120 -8.70 -3.10 14.83
N THR A 121 -9.96 -3.46 15.07
CA THR A 121 -11.00 -3.45 14.03
C THR A 121 -12.33 -2.98 14.58
N THR A 122 -13.04 -2.18 13.80
CA THR A 122 -14.44 -1.79 14.04
C THR A 122 -15.42 -2.72 13.32
N ALA A 123 -14.94 -3.79 12.67
CA ALA A 123 -15.77 -4.71 11.89
C ALA A 123 -16.76 -5.51 12.76
N THR A 124 -18.05 -5.36 12.46
CA THR A 124 -19.13 -6.18 13.01
C THR A 124 -19.06 -7.62 12.49
N ARG A 125 -19.80 -8.55 13.11
CA ARG A 125 -19.84 -9.97 12.67
C ARG A 125 -20.29 -10.12 11.21
N ASP A 126 -21.24 -9.31 10.78
CA ASP A 126 -21.76 -9.34 9.41
C ASP A 126 -20.73 -8.84 8.41
N MET A 127 -19.98 -7.78 8.75
CA MET A 127 -18.89 -7.25 7.92
C MET A 127 -17.73 -8.24 7.75
N ARG A 128 -17.42 -9.04 8.78
CA ARG A 128 -16.35 -10.06 8.73
C ARG A 128 -16.56 -11.13 7.66
N GLN A 129 -17.79 -11.29 7.17
CA GLN A 129 -18.09 -12.20 6.06
C GLN A 129 -17.59 -11.65 4.71
N PHE A 130 -17.37 -10.34 4.62
CA PHE A 130 -17.02 -9.64 3.38
C PHE A 130 -15.59 -9.12 3.34
N ILE A 131 -14.89 -9.05 4.48
CA ILE A 131 -13.49 -8.58 4.58
C ILE A 131 -12.53 -9.74 4.85
N LYS A 132 -11.40 -9.78 4.12
CA LYS A 132 -10.36 -10.81 4.30
C LYS A 132 -9.32 -10.34 5.31
N GLY A 133 -9.47 -10.76 6.57
CA GLY A 133 -8.60 -10.33 7.67
C GLY A 133 -9.10 -9.03 8.31
N VAL A 134 -8.66 -8.74 9.54
CA VAL A 134 -9.15 -7.59 10.32
C VAL A 134 -8.00 -6.83 10.97
N GLY A 135 -8.05 -5.49 10.87
CA GLY A 135 -7.21 -4.59 11.65
C GLY A 135 -5.73 -4.53 11.27
N SER A 136 -5.36 -4.96 10.05
CA SER A 136 -4.00 -4.86 9.53
C SER A 136 -3.79 -3.71 8.54
N GLY A 137 -4.84 -3.24 7.87
CA GLY A 137 -4.70 -2.38 6.69
C GLY A 137 -4.08 -1.02 6.97
N LEU A 138 -4.64 -0.24 7.89
CA LEU A 138 -4.08 1.07 8.26
C LEU A 138 -2.66 1.01 8.85
N PRO A 139 -2.33 0.08 9.77
CA PRO A 139 -0.94 -0.11 10.22
C PRO A 139 0.04 -0.40 9.07
N VAL A 140 -0.35 -1.29 8.14
CA VAL A 140 0.48 -1.66 6.98
C VAL A 140 0.64 -0.47 6.03
N ALA A 141 -0.45 0.24 5.74
CA ALA A 141 -0.44 1.45 4.92
C ALA A 141 0.51 2.51 5.48
N ARG A 142 0.47 2.75 6.80
CA ARG A 142 1.36 3.70 7.48
C ARG A 142 2.83 3.31 7.39
N GLU A 143 3.17 2.05 7.66
CA GLU A 143 4.56 1.57 7.57
C GLU A 143 5.11 1.70 6.14
N GLN A 144 4.31 1.34 5.14
CA GLN A 144 4.72 1.43 3.73
C GLN A 144 4.89 2.87 3.24
N LEU A 145 3.97 3.77 3.59
CA LEU A 145 4.08 5.17 3.23
C LEU A 145 5.28 5.83 3.92
N ALA A 146 5.51 5.54 5.21
CA ALA A 146 6.67 6.04 5.93
C ALA A 146 8.00 5.64 5.27
N PHE A 147 8.10 4.40 4.77
CA PHE A 147 9.28 3.94 4.05
C PHE A 147 9.55 4.74 2.76
N LEU A 148 8.50 5.24 2.11
CA LEU A 148 8.62 6.08 0.90
C LEU A 148 8.83 7.57 1.22
N GLY A 149 9.03 7.93 2.49
CA GLY A 149 9.06 9.33 2.93
C GLY A 149 7.70 10.02 2.83
N GLY A 150 6.63 9.23 2.87
CA GLY A 150 5.24 9.66 2.85
C GLY A 150 4.57 9.59 4.22
N ALA A 151 3.30 9.96 4.25
CA ALA A 151 2.47 9.95 5.44
C ALA A 151 1.02 9.56 5.09
N ILE A 152 0.31 9.09 6.12
CA ILE A 152 -1.14 8.88 6.10
C ILE A 152 -1.75 9.73 7.22
N SER A 153 -2.77 10.52 6.91
CA SER A 153 -3.60 11.22 7.90
C SER A 153 -5.04 10.70 7.85
N ILE A 154 -5.71 10.78 9.00
CA ILE A 154 -7.12 10.45 9.17
C ILE A 154 -7.77 11.64 9.87
N GLU A 155 -8.81 12.18 9.29
CA GLU A 155 -9.55 13.36 9.76
C GLU A 155 -11.05 13.03 9.78
N ASP A 156 -11.83 13.75 10.59
CA ASP A 156 -13.28 13.64 10.52
C ASP A 156 -13.78 14.45 9.33
N ASN A 157 -14.78 13.93 8.63
CA ASN A 157 -15.46 14.68 7.59
C ASN A 157 -16.45 15.69 8.23
N LEU A 158 -16.79 16.78 7.53
CA LEU A 158 -17.43 17.99 8.09
C LEU A 158 -18.73 17.73 8.86
N GLU A 159 -19.50 16.71 8.49
CA GLU A 159 -20.74 16.32 9.19
C GLU A 159 -20.59 14.96 9.89
N ARG A 160 -20.24 13.93 9.11
CA ARG A 160 -20.02 12.55 9.56
C ARG A 160 -19.10 11.82 8.59
N GLY A 161 -18.44 10.76 9.04
CA GLY A 161 -17.55 9.95 8.21
C GLY A 161 -16.08 10.29 8.37
N THR A 162 -15.27 9.83 7.42
CA THR A 162 -13.80 9.89 7.53
C THR A 162 -13.20 10.51 6.28
N VAL A 163 -12.12 11.26 6.47
CA VAL A 163 -11.21 11.67 5.39
C VAL A 163 -9.87 11.02 5.64
N VAL A 164 -9.43 10.16 4.73
CA VAL A 164 -8.11 9.54 4.76
C VAL A 164 -7.25 10.16 3.66
N THR A 165 -6.10 10.71 4.01
CA THR A 165 -5.17 11.31 3.04
C THR A 165 -3.87 10.53 3.02
N LEU A 166 -3.50 10.02 1.85
CA LEU A 166 -2.23 9.35 1.57
C LEU A 166 -1.35 10.31 0.79
N GLN A 167 -0.12 10.52 1.24
CA GLN A 167 0.83 11.42 0.60
C GLN A 167 2.21 10.78 0.54
N VAL A 168 2.91 10.97 -0.58
CA VAL A 168 4.33 10.65 -0.69
C VAL A 168 5.06 11.91 -1.12
N GLY A 169 5.92 12.44 -0.23
CA GLY A 169 6.72 13.62 -0.54
C GLY A 169 7.58 13.40 -1.78
N PRO A 170 8.00 14.46 -2.49
CA PRO A 170 8.84 14.34 -3.69
C PRO A 170 10.02 13.41 -3.40
N PRO A 171 10.49 12.62 -4.39
CA PRO A 171 11.60 11.69 -4.16
C PRO A 171 12.73 12.49 -3.52
N GLN A 172 13.01 12.21 -2.25
CA GLN A 172 14.11 12.87 -1.58
C GLN A 172 15.35 12.45 -2.39
N PRO A 173 16.11 13.39 -2.97
CA PRO A 173 17.42 13.03 -3.46
C PRO A 173 18.10 12.39 -2.27
N SER A 174 18.50 11.12 -2.41
CA SER A 174 19.28 10.42 -1.41
C SER A 174 20.32 11.41 -0.94
N ALA A 175 20.23 11.81 0.34
CA ALA A 175 21.09 12.84 0.87
C ALA A 175 22.51 12.31 0.71
N ARG A 176 23.18 12.73 -0.36
CA ARG A 176 24.61 12.56 -0.52
C ARG A 176 25.17 13.19 0.75
N PRO A 177 25.89 12.45 1.59
CA PRO A 177 26.39 13.00 2.83
C PRO A 177 27.09 14.31 2.48
N ALA A 178 26.63 15.41 3.08
CA ALA A 178 27.27 16.70 2.87
C ALA A 178 28.79 16.52 3.09
N PRO A 179 29.64 17.03 2.19
CA PRO A 179 31.08 16.88 2.35
C PRO A 179 31.46 17.54 3.67
N ARG A 180 31.78 16.73 4.68
CA ARG A 180 32.46 17.22 5.88
C ARG A 180 33.78 17.86 5.42
N PRO A 181 34.22 18.96 6.06
CA PRO A 181 35.51 19.56 5.76
C PRO A 181 36.60 18.48 5.81
N ALA A 182 37.36 18.39 4.73
CA ALA A 182 38.39 17.37 4.54
C ALA A 182 39.44 17.47 5.64
N ALA A 183 39.41 16.53 6.58
CA ALA A 183 40.62 16.14 7.31
C ALA A 183 41.49 15.29 6.37
N PRO A 184 42.82 15.28 6.54
CA PRO A 184 43.75 14.73 5.55
C PRO A 184 43.45 13.26 5.23
N SER A 185 43.40 12.97 3.94
CA SER A 185 43.12 11.68 3.32
C SER A 185 44.08 10.59 3.80
N ALA A 186 43.55 9.63 4.54
CA ALA A 186 44.12 8.29 4.68
C ALA A 186 43.70 7.42 3.47
N PRO A 187 44.49 6.40 3.08
CA PRO A 187 44.32 5.70 1.81
C PRO A 187 42.98 4.96 1.72
N ALA A 188 42.47 4.87 0.49
CA ALA A 188 41.21 4.27 0.10
C ALA A 188 40.96 2.92 0.80
N ALA A 189 40.04 2.92 1.77
CA ALA A 189 39.47 1.71 2.32
C ALA A 189 38.39 1.19 1.37
N ALA A 190 38.44 -0.12 1.12
CA ALA A 190 37.49 -0.91 0.33
C ALA A 190 36.01 -0.58 0.64
N PRO A 191 35.07 -0.81 -0.31
CA PRO A 191 33.65 -0.62 -0.05
C PRO A 191 33.24 -1.42 1.19
N ALA A 192 32.57 -0.74 2.13
CA ALA A 192 32.09 -1.37 3.34
C ALA A 192 31.16 -2.54 2.99
N PRO A 193 31.30 -3.70 3.67
CA PRO A 193 30.53 -4.89 3.33
C PRO A 193 29.03 -4.63 3.48
N VAL A 194 28.24 -5.02 2.47
CA VAL A 194 26.78 -4.94 2.49
C VAL A 194 26.26 -5.79 3.67
N ARG A 195 25.74 -5.14 4.72
CA ARG A 195 25.28 -5.87 5.91
C ARG A 195 23.82 -6.27 5.76
N ILE A 196 23.57 -7.52 5.39
CA ILE A 196 22.21 -8.11 5.42
C ILE A 196 21.94 -8.87 6.72
N THR A 197 20.68 -8.91 7.12
CA THR A 197 20.25 -9.66 8.32
C THR A 197 20.37 -11.17 8.10
N PRO A 198 20.42 -12.00 9.18
CA PRO A 198 20.42 -13.46 9.05
C PRO A 198 19.21 -14.01 8.27
N ARG A 199 18.07 -13.30 8.34
CA ARG A 199 16.86 -13.67 7.61
C ARG A 199 16.98 -13.37 6.12
N GLN A 200 17.49 -12.20 5.76
CA GLN A 200 17.79 -11.83 4.36
C GLN A 200 18.79 -12.79 3.74
N ARG A 201 19.80 -13.22 4.52
CA ARG A 201 20.76 -14.23 4.08
C ARG A 201 20.08 -15.54 3.71
N LYS A 202 19.14 -16.04 4.54
CA LYS A 202 18.37 -17.25 4.22
C LYS A 202 17.54 -17.12 2.94
N VAL A 203 16.92 -15.95 2.73
CA VAL A 203 16.16 -15.67 1.50
C VAL A 203 17.07 -15.69 0.28
N LEU A 204 18.24 -15.07 0.37
CA LEU A 204 19.21 -14.96 -0.72
C LEU A 204 19.81 -16.33 -1.08
N LEU A 205 20.08 -17.17 -0.08
CA LEU A 205 20.49 -18.57 -0.26
C LEU A 205 19.42 -19.41 -0.95
N LEU A 206 18.17 -19.27 -0.55
CA LEU A 206 17.06 -19.99 -1.16
C LEU A 206 16.86 -19.60 -2.63
N ILE A 207 17.06 -18.33 -2.98
CA ILE A 207 17.01 -17.87 -4.38
C ILE A 207 18.18 -18.45 -5.18
N ASN A 208 19.37 -18.60 -4.58
CA ASN A 208 20.50 -19.27 -5.21
C ASN A 208 20.17 -20.72 -5.56
N GLU A 209 19.58 -21.46 -4.61
CA GLU A 209 19.22 -22.87 -4.78
C GLU A 209 18.10 -23.08 -5.82
N LEU A 210 17.06 -22.26 -5.77
CA LEU A 210 15.90 -22.37 -6.66
C LEU A 210 16.11 -21.69 -8.03
N GLY A 211 17.18 -20.90 -8.18
CA GLY A 211 17.47 -20.05 -9.33
C GLY A 211 16.52 -18.84 -9.47
N SER A 212 15.24 -18.99 -9.14
CA SER A 212 14.24 -17.94 -9.13
C SER A 212 13.16 -18.23 -8.09
N ALA A 213 12.83 -17.25 -7.25
CA ALA A 213 11.78 -17.42 -6.24
C ALA A 213 10.88 -16.19 -6.10
N GLY A 214 9.61 -16.44 -5.84
CA GLY A 214 8.61 -15.43 -5.50
C GLY A 214 8.29 -15.42 -4.00
N PRO A 215 7.57 -14.39 -3.52
CA PRO A 215 7.21 -14.24 -2.10
C PRO A 215 6.50 -15.47 -1.52
N THR A 216 5.59 -16.08 -2.27
CA THR A 216 4.84 -17.27 -1.83
C THR A 216 5.73 -18.50 -1.65
N SER A 217 6.70 -18.70 -2.54
CA SER A 217 7.66 -19.82 -2.45
C SER A 217 8.59 -19.64 -1.25
N ILE A 218 9.12 -18.43 -1.07
CA ILE A 218 10.00 -18.11 0.07
C ILE A 218 9.27 -18.21 1.40
N ALA A 219 8.01 -17.75 1.45
CA ALA A 219 7.17 -17.87 2.64
C ALA A 219 6.98 -19.33 3.05
N LYS A 220 6.70 -20.21 2.07
CA LYS A 220 6.51 -21.64 2.30
C LYS A 220 7.78 -22.33 2.80
N GLU A 221 8.91 -22.12 2.12
CA GLU A 221 10.16 -22.82 2.44
C GLU A 221 10.83 -22.32 3.73
N LEU A 222 10.75 -21.01 4.02
CA LEU A 222 11.37 -20.44 5.22
C LEU A 222 10.42 -20.33 6.42
N GLY A 223 9.19 -20.86 6.30
CA GLY A 223 8.18 -20.82 7.37
C GLY A 223 7.82 -19.41 7.82
N MET A 224 7.83 -18.44 6.91
CA MET A 224 7.50 -17.04 7.20
C MET A 224 6.20 -16.61 6.52
N SER A 225 5.58 -15.52 6.97
CA SER A 225 4.36 -15.02 6.31
C SER A 225 4.67 -14.49 4.90
N PRO A 226 3.72 -14.57 3.93
CA PRO A 226 3.90 -14.00 2.60
C PRO A 226 4.30 -12.52 2.59
N SER A 227 3.76 -11.73 3.53
CA SER A 227 4.13 -10.33 3.70
C SER A 227 5.57 -10.16 4.18
N THR A 228 6.07 -11.05 5.05
CA THR A 228 7.48 -11.03 5.49
C THR A 228 8.40 -11.41 4.33
N ALA A 229 8.08 -12.47 3.58
CA ALA A 229 8.87 -12.88 2.42
C ALA A 229 8.92 -11.79 1.33
N TYR A 230 7.82 -11.07 1.12
CA TYR A 230 7.78 -9.92 0.23
C TYR A 230 8.71 -8.80 0.70
N ARG A 231 8.70 -8.47 2.01
CA ARG A 231 9.60 -7.46 2.61
C ARG A 231 11.07 -7.82 2.41
N GLU A 232 11.45 -9.06 2.68
CA GLU A 232 12.85 -9.49 2.54
C GLU A 232 13.31 -9.44 1.08
N LEU A 233 12.46 -9.88 0.14
CA LEU A 233 12.75 -9.78 -1.29
C LEU A 233 12.91 -8.34 -1.76
N TYR A 234 12.05 -7.44 -1.31
CA TYR A 234 12.12 -6.02 -1.68
C TYR A 234 13.36 -5.34 -1.09
N ALA A 235 13.72 -5.68 0.15
CA ALA A 235 14.95 -5.18 0.78
C ALA A 235 16.20 -5.65 0.03
N LEU A 236 16.25 -6.93 -0.36
CA LEU A 236 17.34 -7.48 -1.16
C LEU A 236 17.40 -6.86 -2.57
N GLU A 237 16.26 -6.51 -3.15
CA GLU A 237 16.15 -5.84 -4.45
C GLU A 237 16.66 -4.39 -4.39
N THR A 238 16.38 -3.69 -3.29
CA THR A 238 16.90 -2.33 -3.02
C THR A 238 18.42 -2.34 -2.82
N LEU A 239 18.96 -3.42 -2.25
CA LEU A 239 20.40 -3.64 -2.13
C LEU A 239 21.05 -4.16 -3.43
N GLN A 240 20.28 -4.23 -4.52
CA GLN A 240 20.73 -4.73 -5.82
C GLN A 240 21.26 -6.17 -5.79
N LEU A 241 20.95 -6.96 -4.76
CA LEU A 241 21.38 -8.36 -4.64
C LEU A 241 20.45 -9.34 -5.37
N VAL A 242 19.20 -8.92 -5.60
CA VAL A 242 18.22 -9.66 -6.42
C VAL A 242 17.54 -8.70 -7.39
N ALA A 243 17.09 -9.21 -8.53
CA ALA A 243 16.36 -8.46 -9.54
C ALA A 243 15.10 -9.20 -9.97
N THR A 244 14.06 -8.46 -10.34
CA THR A 244 12.82 -9.02 -10.88
C THR A 244 13.07 -9.58 -12.29
N ARG A 245 12.78 -10.87 -12.49
CA ARG A 245 12.90 -11.56 -13.79
C ARG A 245 11.60 -12.31 -14.09
N GLY A 246 10.58 -11.55 -14.48
CA GLY A 246 9.22 -12.05 -14.79
C GLY A 246 8.19 -11.72 -13.71
N PRO A 247 6.93 -12.15 -13.88
CA PRO A 247 5.82 -11.76 -12.99
C PRO A 247 6.03 -12.31 -11.57
N GLY A 248 6.40 -11.42 -10.65
CA GLY A 248 6.46 -11.69 -9.20
C GLY A 248 7.62 -12.58 -8.73
N LYS A 249 8.59 -12.89 -9.60
CA LYS A 249 9.77 -13.71 -9.26
C LYS A 249 11.05 -12.89 -9.30
N ARG A 250 11.94 -13.13 -8.33
CA ARG A 250 13.28 -12.54 -8.27
C ARG A 250 14.35 -13.59 -8.53
N THR A 251 15.47 -13.16 -9.12
CA THR A 251 16.71 -13.93 -9.34
C THR A 251 17.88 -13.16 -8.74
N LEU A 252 18.99 -13.84 -8.41
CA LEU A 252 20.21 -13.15 -7.98
C LEU A 252 20.78 -12.27 -9.09
N THR A 253 21.38 -11.15 -8.69
CA THR A 253 22.23 -10.31 -9.54
C THR A 253 23.69 -10.76 -9.45
N GLU A 254 24.56 -10.19 -10.29
CA GLU A 254 26.02 -10.39 -10.18
C GLU A 254 26.55 -9.99 -8.79
N GLU A 255 26.03 -8.90 -8.22
CA GLU A 255 26.37 -8.46 -6.85
C GLU A 255 25.86 -9.42 -5.77
N GLY A 256 24.67 -10.00 -5.96
CA GLY A 256 24.11 -11.02 -5.09
C GLY A 256 24.93 -12.31 -5.06
N ILE A 257 25.43 -12.72 -6.22
CA ILE A 257 26.30 -13.90 -6.36
C ILE A 257 27.66 -13.62 -5.69
N ALA A 258 28.30 -12.49 -6.01
CA ALA A 258 29.57 -12.11 -5.39
C ALA A 258 29.44 -11.97 -3.87
N TYR A 259 28.31 -11.47 -3.37
CA TYR A 259 28.05 -11.40 -1.94
C TYR A 259 27.98 -12.79 -1.28
N LEU A 260 27.33 -13.77 -1.93
CA LEU A 260 27.33 -15.15 -1.42
C LEU A 260 28.74 -15.74 -1.37
N ASP A 261 29.55 -15.51 -2.40
CA ASP A 261 30.92 -16.01 -2.44
C ASP A 261 31.76 -15.48 -1.26
N THR A 262 31.60 -14.20 -0.89
CA THR A 262 32.27 -13.63 0.30
C THR A 262 31.78 -14.19 1.65
N VAL A 263 30.58 -14.77 1.68
CA VAL A 263 29.99 -15.38 2.89
C VAL A 263 30.36 -16.86 3.00
N PHE A 264 30.85 -17.47 1.91
CA PHE A 264 31.24 -18.89 1.81
C PHE A 264 32.73 -19.12 1.60
N GLU A 265 33.59 -18.09 1.66
CA GLU A 265 35.03 -18.32 1.79
C GLU A 265 35.30 -19.13 3.08
N PRO A 266 36.09 -20.21 2.99
CA PRO A 266 36.33 -21.15 4.09
C PRO A 266 37.13 -20.56 5.26
#